data_AF-A0A7U9NDG7-F1
#
_entry.id   AF-A0A7U9NDG7-F1
#
_cell.length_a   1.000
_cell.length_b   1.000
_cell.length_c   1.000
_cell.angle_alpha   90.00
_cell.angle_beta   90.00
_cell.angle_gamma   90.00
#
_symmetry.space_group_name_H-M   'P 1'
#
loop_
_entity.id
_entity.type
_entity.pdbx_description
1 polymer ?
#
loop_
_entity_poly.entity_id
_entity_poly.type
_entity_poly.pdbx_seq_one_letter_code
_entity_poly.pdbx_strand_id
1 'polypeptide(L)' 'MGIVGLILSFISAPNMRKRREALGEVHTELKIGSKIMFAGGIYGKVVGIEEETVNVEVARGTVIQISRYAIQALADS' A
#
# COMPACT_ATOMS: atom_id res chain seq x y z
N MET A 1 7.02 -30.95 25.98
CA MET A 1 6.67 -29.62 25.43
C MET A 1 7.78 -28.56 25.55
N GLY A 2 9.02 -28.88 25.97
CA GLY A 2 10.09 -27.87 26.09
C GLY A 2 10.95 -27.66 24.82
N ILE A 3 11.27 -28.75 24.12
CA ILE A 3 12.23 -28.73 23.00
C ILE A 3 11.57 -28.24 21.69
N VAL A 4 10.31 -28.61 21.45
CA VAL A 4 9.55 -28.19 20.26
C VAL A 4 9.32 -26.68 20.27
N GLY A 5 9.01 -26.08 21.42
CA GLY A 5 8.84 -24.63 21.56
C GLY A 5 10.14 -23.84 21.32
N LEU A 6 11.30 -24.39 21.72
CA LEU A 6 12.61 -23.80 21.45
C LEU A 6 12.96 -23.80 19.96
N ILE A 7 12.70 -24.90 19.25
CA ILE A 7 12.94 -25.02 17.80
C ILE A 7 12.04 -24.05 17.03
N LEU A 8 10.74 -23.99 17.38
CA LEU A 8 9.79 -23.07 16.75
C LEU A 8 10.15 -21.59 17.01
N SER A 9 10.69 -21.27 18.19
CA SER A 9 11.13 -19.91 18.53
C SER A 9 12.36 -19.48 17.74
N PHE A 10 13.32 -20.39 17.51
CA PHE A 10 14.51 -20.12 16.69
C PHE A 10 14.18 -19.93 15.20
N ILE A 11 13.21 -20.68 14.67
CA ILE A 11 12.80 -20.58 13.26
C ILE A 11 11.85 -19.38 13.01
N SER A 12 10.97 -19.05 13.96
CA SER A 12 9.98 -17.98 13.78
C SER A 12 10.51 -16.58 14.03
N ALA A 13 11.55 -16.42 14.87
CA ALA A 13 12.13 -15.11 15.19
C ALA A 13 12.65 -14.33 13.95
N PRO A 14 13.42 -14.92 13.02
CA PRO A 14 13.86 -14.20 11.81
C PRO A 14 12.74 -14.04 10.77
N ASN A 15 11.79 -14.98 10.71
CA ASN A 15 10.74 -14.99 9.69
C ASN A 15 9.62 -13.97 9.96
N MET A 16 9.34 -13.68 11.24
CA MET A 16 8.41 -12.62 11.65
C MET A 16 8.98 -11.21 11.48
N ARG A 17 10.31 -11.05 11.54
CA ARG A 17 10.95 -9.74 11.35
C ARG A 17 10.86 -9.27 9.91
N LYS A 18 11.09 -10.17 8.94
CA LYS A 18 10.90 -9.90 7.50
C LYS A 18 9.45 -9.55 7.14
N ARG A 19 8.46 -10.16 7.83
CA ARG A 19 7.03 -9.84 7.63
C ARG A 19 6.64 -8.47 8.20
N ARG A 20 7.32 -7.98 9.25
CA ARG A 20 7.07 -6.65 9.80
C ARG A 20 7.67 -5.54 8.95
N GLU A 21 8.84 -5.77 8.35
CA GLU A 21 9.48 -4.80 7.44
C GLU A 21 8.66 -4.60 6.16
N ALA A 22 8.02 -5.65 5.63
CA ALA A 22 7.09 -5.55 4.50
C ALA A 22 5.81 -4.73 4.79
N LEU A 23 5.48 -4.48 6.06
CA LEU A 23 4.33 -3.67 6.48
C LEU A 23 4.71 -2.22 6.81
N GLY A 24 6.00 -1.92 6.99
CA GLY A 24 6.49 -0.63 7.46
C GLY A 24 6.78 0.40 6.37
N GLU A 25 7.04 -0.05 5.14
CA GLU A 25 7.52 0.84 4.06
C GLU A 25 6.68 0.73 2.78
N VAL A 26 5.36 0.65 2.92
CA VAL A 26 4.48 1.17 1.87
C VAL A 26 4.34 2.69 2.10
N HIS A 27 5.48 3.38 2.21
CA HIS A 27 5.56 4.78 1.85
C HIS A 27 5.62 4.83 0.33
N THR A 28 4.48 4.50 -0.27
CA THR A 28 4.23 4.77 -1.68
C THR A 28 4.33 6.28 -1.83
N GLU A 29 5.46 6.76 -2.31
CA GLU A 29 5.61 8.13 -2.80
C GLU A 29 4.67 8.30 -3.99
N LEU A 30 3.41 8.61 -3.69
CA LEU A 30 2.44 9.03 -4.67
C LEU A 30 2.93 10.35 -5.25
N LYS A 31 3.15 10.35 -6.56
CA LYS A 31 3.45 11.56 -7.31
C LYS A 31 2.18 12.01 -8.03
N ILE A 32 2.04 13.32 -8.18
CA ILE A 32 1.00 13.87 -9.06
C ILE A 32 1.28 13.36 -10.47
N GLY A 33 0.26 12.83 -11.11
CA GLY A 33 0.33 12.22 -12.43
C GLY A 33 0.49 10.70 -12.43
N SER A 34 0.78 10.08 -11.29
CA SER A 34 0.89 8.62 -11.20
C SER A 34 -0.45 7.93 -11.44
N LYS A 35 -0.40 6.82 -12.15
CA LYS A 35 -1.56 5.94 -12.32
C LYS A 35 -1.62 4.95 -11.16
N ILE A 36 -2.80 4.81 -10.57
CA ILE A 36 -3.00 4.00 -9.37
C ILE A 36 -4.20 3.07 -9.51
N MET A 37 -4.20 1.98 -8.74
CA MET A 37 -5.36 1.13 -8.53
C MET A 37 -5.87 1.27 -7.09
N PHE A 38 -7.18 1.42 -6.94
CA PHE A 38 -7.87 1.44 -5.66
C PHE A 38 -9.21 0.69 -5.75
N ALA A 39 -9.83 0.44 -4.60
CA ALA A 39 -11.13 -0.23 -4.48
C ALA A 39 -11.26 -1.57 -5.25
N GLY A 40 -10.16 -2.31 -5.42
CA GLY A 40 -10.18 -3.67 -5.99
C GLY A 40 -10.40 -3.74 -7.51
N GLY A 41 -10.00 -2.70 -8.25
CA GLY A 41 -10.02 -2.71 -9.72
C GLY A 41 -10.33 -1.37 -10.38
N ILE A 42 -10.55 -0.31 -9.60
CA ILE A 42 -10.71 1.03 -10.14
C ILE A 42 -9.33 1.62 -10.38
N TYR A 43 -9.11 2.08 -11.61
CA TYR A 43 -7.88 2.77 -11.98
C TYR A 43 -8.15 4.25 -12.18
N GLY A 44 -7.19 5.07 -11.80
CA GLY A 44 -7.25 6.49 -12.05
C GLY A 44 -5.87 7.14 -12.00
N LYS A 45 -5.83 8.42 -12.36
CA LYS A 45 -4.63 9.24 -12.34
C LYS A 45 -4.69 10.21 -11.17
N VAL A 46 -3.64 10.28 -10.38
CA VAL A 46 -3.53 11.25 -9.28
C VAL A 46 -3.41 12.66 -9.88
N VAL A 47 -4.34 13.53 -9.54
CA VAL A 47 -4.34 14.94 -9.97
C VAL A 47 -4.03 15.90 -8.81
N GLY A 48 -4.15 15.44 -7.56
CA GLY A 48 -3.78 16.21 -6.38
C GLY A 48 -3.59 15.32 -5.16
N ILE A 49 -2.75 15.74 -4.23
CA ILE A 49 -2.44 15.01 -2.99
C ILE A 49 -2.68 15.97 -1.84
N GLU A 50 -3.46 15.52 -0.86
CA GLU A 50 -3.70 16.19 0.42
C GLU A 50 -3.08 15.35 1.55
N GLU A 51 -3.21 15.78 2.81
CA GLU A 51 -2.58 15.08 3.94
C GLU A 51 -3.12 13.65 4.13
N GLU A 52 -4.44 13.50 4.16
CA GLU A 52 -5.11 12.20 4.39
C GLU A 52 -5.80 11.62 3.15
N THR A 53 -6.01 12.45 2.12
CA THR A 53 -6.77 12.07 0.92
C THR A 53 -6.03 12.43 -0.37
N VAL A 54 -6.48 11.84 -1.46
CA VAL A 54 -5.87 11.97 -2.78
C VAL A 54 -6.98 12.19 -3.80
N ASN A 55 -6.80 13.20 -4.66
CA ASN A 55 -7.72 13.50 -5.74
C ASN A 55 -7.29 12.73 -6.99
N VAL A 56 -8.21 11.92 -7.51
CA VAL A 56 -7.94 10.94 -8.57
C VAL A 56 -8.95 11.12 -9.68
N GLU A 57 -8.45 11.35 -10.90
CA GLU A 57 -9.26 11.36 -12.11
C GLU A 57 -9.45 9.93 -12.63
N VAL A 58 -10.69 9.46 -12.64
CA VAL A 58 -11.07 8.09 -13.08
C VAL A 58 -11.62 8.07 -14.51
N ALA A 59 -12.17 9.19 -14.96
CA ALA A 59 -12.69 9.41 -16.31
C ALA A 59 -12.58 10.91 -16.64
N ARG A 60 -12.72 11.28 -17.91
CA ARG A 60 -12.55 12.68 -18.34
C ARG A 60 -13.44 13.63 -17.54
N GLY A 61 -12.81 14.52 -16.78
CA GLY A 61 -13.51 15.51 -15.95
C GLY A 61 -14.22 14.94 -14.72
N THR A 62 -14.01 13.65 -14.40
CA THR A 62 -14.51 13.02 -13.18
C THR A 62 -13.36 12.81 -12.21
N VAL A 63 -13.27 13.72 -11.24
CA VAL A 63 -12.28 13.68 -10.15
C VAL A 63 -12.98 13.27 -8.88
N ILE A 64 -12.43 12.26 -8.20
CA ILE A 64 -12.95 11.79 -6.91
C ILE A 64 -11.85 11.83 -5.86
N GLN A 65 -12.27 12.06 -4.62
CA GLN A 65 -11.38 12.10 -3.47
C GLN A 65 -11.41 10.72 -2.79
N ILE A 66 -10.25 10.11 -2.62
CA ILE A 66 -10.09 8.82 -1.96
C ILE A 66 -9.07 8.91 -0.85
N SER A 67 -9.19 8.05 0.16
CA SER A 67 -8.15 7.97 1.19
C SER A 67 -6.85 7.44 0.60
N ARG A 68 -5.72 8.02 1.01
CA ARG A 68 -4.38 7.52 0.62
C ARG A 68 -4.14 6.07 1.05
N TYR A 69 -4.84 5.62 2.10
CA TYR A 69 -4.75 4.25 2.62
C TYR A 69 -5.52 3.24 1.78
N ALA A 70 -6.41 3.69 0.88
CA ALA A 70 -7.20 2.81 0.01
C ALA A 70 -6.47 2.41 -1.28
N ILE A 71 -5.26 2.93 -1.49
CA ILE A 71 -4.45 2.70 -2.69
C ILE A 71 -3.75 1.36 -2.56
N GLN A 72 -4.03 0.44 -3.48
CA GLN A 72 -3.57 -0.95 -3.41
C GLN A 72 -2.26 -1.16 -4.17
N ALA A 73 -2.09 -0.46 -5.29
CA ALA A 73 -0.88 -0.54 -6.10
C ALA A 73 -0.66 0.74 -6.90
N LEU A 74 0.61 1.11 -7.08
CA LEU A 74 1.01 1.99 -8.17
C LEU A 74 1.00 1.19 -9.46
N ALA A 75 0.37 1.72 -10.50
CA ALA A 75 0.38 1.11 -11.83
C ALA A 75 1.56 1.59 -12.69
N ASP A 76 2.39 2.51 -12.17
CA ASP A 76 3.60 2.98 -12.84
C ASP A 76 4.84 2.25 -12.30
N SER A 77 5.51 1.51 -13.19
CA SER A 77 6.92 1.09 -13.09
C SER A 77 7.78 1.99 -13.98
#